data_AF-A0A2G9HU31-F1
#
_entry.id   AF-A0A2G9HU31-F1
#
_cell.length_a   1.000
_cell.length_b   1.000
_cell.length_c   1.000
_cell.angle_alpha   90.00
_cell.angle_beta   90.00
_cell.angle_gamma   90.00
#
_symmetry.space_group_name_H-M   'P 1'
#
loop_
_entity.id
_entity.type
_entity.pdbx_description
1 polymer ?
#
loop_
_entity_poly.entity_id
_entity_poly.type
_entity_poly.pdbx_seq_one_letter_code
_entity_poly.pdbx_strand_id
1 'polypeptide(L)'
;MKQSVVVLLLLNLLWSVIVCSSSSILKLHHNDRDGGKAVVGEQPLSKIAIRMTVVALRDSVSIKAYPLLVGLKGEDTEWVDVELENPAPSEDDWVGVFSPAKFK
;
A
#
# COMPACT_ATOMS: atom_id res chain seq x y z
N MET A 1 -9.85 -10.42 -33.72
CA MET A 1 -9.56 -10.64 -32.28
C MET A 1 -8.21 -10.08 -31.80
N LYS A 2 -7.17 -9.97 -32.65
CA LYS A 2 -5.84 -9.47 -32.23
C LYS A 2 -5.74 -7.94 -32.11
N GLN A 3 -6.45 -7.19 -32.96
CA GLN A 3 -6.39 -5.72 -32.95
C GLN A 3 -7.11 -5.10 -31.74
N SER A 4 -8.19 -5.73 -31.26
CA SER A 4 -8.97 -5.24 -30.11
C SER A 4 -8.16 -5.24 -28.81
N VAL A 5 -7.27 -6.22 -28.63
CA VAL A 5 -6.40 -6.31 -27.43
C VAL A 5 -5.36 -5.20 -27.41
N VAL A 6 -4.79 -4.87 -28.57
CA VAL A 6 -3.82 -3.77 -28.70
C VAL A 6 -4.48 -2.42 -28.40
N VAL A 7 -5.71 -2.21 -28.86
CA VAL A 7 -6.47 -0.98 -28.58
C VAL A 7 -6.79 -0.85 -27.07
N LEU A 8 -7.16 -1.95 -26.40
CA LEU A 8 -7.39 -1.97 -24.95
C LEU A 8 -6.12 -1.69 -24.13
N LEU A 9 -4.97 -2.20 -24.55
CA LEU A 9 -3.67 -1.93 -23.89
C LEU A 9 -3.25 -0.46 -24.06
N LEU A 10 -3.44 0.11 -25.25
CA LEU A 10 -3.14 1.52 -25.52
C LEU A 10 -4.07 2.46 -24.75
N LEU A 11 -5.36 2.11 -24.60
CA LEU A 11 -6.32 2.89 -23.80
C LEU A 11 -5.98 2.86 -22.30
N ASN A 12 -5.53 1.72 -21.76
CA ASN A 12 -5.08 1.62 -20.36
C ASN A 12 -3.78 2.40 -20.10
N LEU A 13 -2.84 2.39 -21.04
CA LEU A 13 -1.62 3.20 -20.97
C LEU A 13 -1.94 4.70 -20.96
N LEU A 14 -2.93 5.15 -21.75
CA LEU A 14 -3.35 6.56 -21.78
C LEU A 14 -4.03 7.01 -20.47
N TRP A 15 -4.78 6.13 -19.78
CA TRP A 15 -5.38 6.45 -18.47
C TRP A 15 -4.31 6.64 -17.39
N SER A 16 -3.22 5.86 -17.43
CA SER A 16 -2.11 5.97 -16.48
C SER A 16 -1.37 7.32 -16.56
N VAL A 17 -1.29 7.94 -17.74
CA VAL A 17 -0.62 9.24 -17.92
C VAL A 17 -1.50 10.40 -17.42
N ILE A 18 -2.83 10.26 -17.58
CA ILE A 18 -3.80 11.28 -17.13
C ILE A 18 -3.89 11.30 -15.60
N VAL A 19 -3.88 10.14 -14.93
CA VAL A 19 -3.88 10.05 -13.45
C VAL A 19 -2.58 10.63 -12.85
N CYS A 20 -1.49 10.64 -13.60
CA CYS A 20 -0.21 11.18 -13.15
C CYS A 20 -0.15 12.72 -13.10
N SER A 21 -1.18 13.42 -13.59
CA SER A 21 -1.20 14.90 -13.67
C SER A 21 -2.06 15.58 -12.59
N SER A 22 -2.82 14.83 -11.78
CA SER A 22 -3.71 15.39 -10.76
C SER A 22 -3.21 15.25 -9.33
N SER A 23 -2.04 14.63 -9.12
CA SER A 23 -1.27 14.81 -7.89
C SER A 23 -0.74 16.24 -7.87
N SER A 24 -1.64 17.18 -7.56
CA SER A 24 -1.30 18.52 -7.12
C SER A 24 -0.34 18.32 -5.97
N ILE A 25 0.96 18.41 -6.25
CA ILE A 25 2.00 18.50 -5.23
C ILE A 25 1.54 19.62 -4.32
N LEU A 26 1.20 19.24 -3.09
CA LEU A 26 0.83 20.11 -2.00
C LEU A 26 1.90 21.21 -1.92
N LYS A 27 1.60 22.40 -2.46
CA LYS A 27 2.41 23.59 -2.23
C LYS A 27 2.26 23.95 -0.75
N LEU A 28 3.16 23.43 0.08
CA LEU A 28 3.34 23.96 1.43
C LEU A 28 4.07 25.30 1.30
N HIS A 29 3.28 26.36 1.17
CA HIS A 29 3.76 27.73 1.36
C HIS A 29 3.90 27.97 2.87
N HIS A 30 5.02 27.58 3.47
CA HIS A 30 5.38 28.02 4.82
C HIS A 30 6.29 29.23 4.72
N ASN A 31 5.67 30.40 4.77
CA ASN A 31 6.32 31.62 5.21
C ASN A 31 5.91 31.78 6.68
N ASP A 32 6.73 31.29 7.61
CA ASP A 32 6.68 31.84 8.96
C ASP A 32 8.06 31.83 9.61
N ARG A 33 8.43 33.02 10.07
CA ARG A 33 9.60 33.29 10.88
C ARG A 33 9.17 33.11 12.32
N ASP A 34 9.29 31.90 12.86
CA ASP A 34 9.41 31.76 14.30
C ASP A 34 10.25 30.52 14.65
N GLY A 35 11.00 30.62 15.76
CA GLY A 35 11.98 29.65 16.23
C GLY A 35 11.38 28.33 16.71
N GLY A 36 10.60 27.66 15.86
CA GLY A 36 9.91 26.41 16.14
C GLY A 36 10.88 25.22 16.13
N LYS A 37 11.11 24.65 17.31
CA LYS A 37 11.71 23.33 17.52
C LYS A 37 11.16 22.35 16.48
N ALA A 38 12.02 21.85 15.59
CA ALA A 38 11.64 20.84 14.61
C ALA A 38 11.08 19.63 15.35
N VAL A 39 9.75 19.51 15.38
CA VAL A 39 9.09 18.27 15.79
C VAL A 39 9.42 17.31 14.66
N VAL A 40 10.45 16.49 14.86
CA VAL A 40 10.66 15.31 14.02
C VAL A 40 9.36 14.52 14.13
N GLY A 41 8.55 14.56 13.07
CA GLY A 41 7.28 13.87 13.04
C GLY A 41 7.54 12.39 13.30
N GLU A 42 7.07 11.88 14.44
CA GLU A 42 7.20 10.46 14.73
C GLU A 42 6.40 9.69 13.69
N GLN A 43 7.08 8.87 12.88
CA GLN A 43 6.42 8.01 11.91
C GLN A 43 5.41 7.12 12.66
N PRO A 44 4.11 7.19 12.37
CA PRO A 44 3.08 6.46 13.13
C PRO A 44 3.34 4.95 13.23
N LEU A 45 3.88 4.35 12.16
CA LEU A 45 4.22 2.93 12.10
C LEU A 45 5.46 2.55 12.94
N SER A 46 6.32 3.51 13.32
CA SER A 46 7.50 3.23 14.14
C SER A 46 7.15 2.79 15.57
N LYS A 47 5.90 3.04 16.01
CA LYS A 47 5.38 2.66 17.33
C LYS A 47 4.82 1.24 17.39
N ILE A 48 4.70 0.54 16.26
CA ILE A 48 4.15 -0.82 16.24
C ILE A 48 5.20 -1.78 16.79
N ALA A 49 5.01 -2.19 18.04
CA ALA A 49 5.85 -3.21 18.69
C ALA A 49 5.47 -4.61 18.20
N ILE A 50 5.93 -4.99 17.00
CA ILE A 50 5.60 -6.29 16.33
C ILE A 50 5.84 -7.51 17.25
N ARG A 51 6.82 -7.46 18.13
CA ARG A 51 7.12 -8.53 19.10
C ARG A 51 6.10 -8.68 20.23
N MET A 52 5.12 -7.79 20.27
CA MET A 52 4.03 -7.74 21.25
C MET A 52 2.66 -7.75 20.55
N THR A 53 2.63 -7.79 19.21
CA THR A 53 1.37 -7.77 18.45
C THR A 53 0.72 -9.14 18.46
N VAL A 54 -0.59 -9.18 18.58
CA VAL A 54 -1.42 -10.39 18.39
C VAL A 54 -2.31 -10.22 17.17
N VAL A 55 -2.54 -11.30 16.43
CA VAL A 55 -3.52 -11.28 15.33
C VAL A 55 -4.91 -11.13 15.94
N ALA A 56 -5.55 -9.99 15.71
CA ALA A 56 -6.87 -9.66 16.25
C ALA A 56 -7.78 -9.10 15.14
N LEU A 57 -7.97 -9.87 14.06
CA LEU A 57 -8.93 -9.52 13.02
C LEU A 57 -10.36 -9.79 13.53
N ARG A 58 -11.27 -8.86 13.26
CA ARG A 58 -12.71 -9.06 13.48
C ARG A 58 -13.21 -10.13 12.49
N ASP A 59 -14.21 -10.92 12.87
CA ASP A 59 -14.77 -11.99 12.01
C ASP A 59 -15.30 -11.48 10.66
N SER A 60 -15.68 -10.20 10.60
CA SER A 60 -16.19 -9.56 9.39
C SER A 60 -15.10 -8.99 8.49
N VAL A 61 -13.81 -9.11 8.85
CA VAL A 61 -12.67 -8.59 8.09
C VAL A 61 -11.86 -9.77 7.56
N SER A 62 -11.51 -9.73 6.28
CA SER A 62 -10.71 -10.77 5.65
C SER A 62 -9.52 -10.18 4.89
N ILE A 63 -8.38 -10.87 4.95
CA ILE A 63 -7.20 -10.55 4.15
C ILE A 63 -6.60 -11.85 3.62
N LYS A 64 -6.40 -11.92 2.30
CA LYS A 64 -5.85 -13.10 1.62
C LYS A 64 -4.78 -12.66 0.64
N ALA A 65 -3.72 -13.46 0.53
CA ALA A 65 -2.64 -13.23 -0.41
C ALA A 65 -2.51 -14.42 -1.36
N TYR A 66 -2.32 -14.16 -2.65
CA TYR A 66 -2.12 -15.18 -3.68
C TYR A 66 -1.10 -14.68 -4.73
N PRO A 67 -0.24 -15.55 -5.30
CA PRO A 67 -0.06 -16.96 -4.99
C PRO A 67 0.61 -17.22 -3.63
N LEU A 68 0.32 -18.37 -3.03
CA LEU A 68 0.94 -18.78 -1.75
C LEU A 68 2.43 -19.09 -1.86
N LEU A 69 2.92 -19.33 -3.07
CA LEU A 69 4.31 -19.66 -3.35
C LEU A 69 4.79 -18.82 -4.54
N VAL A 70 5.96 -18.21 -4.37
CA VAL A 70 6.63 -17.31 -5.33
C VAL A 70 8.02 -17.85 -5.66
N GLY A 71 8.63 -17.39 -6.74
CA GLY A 71 10.01 -17.73 -7.13
C GLY A 71 10.18 -19.17 -7.64
N LEU A 72 9.12 -19.75 -8.22
CA LEU A 72 9.11 -21.14 -8.67
C LEU A 72 10.13 -21.45 -9.78
N LYS A 73 10.61 -20.44 -10.51
CA LYS A 73 11.64 -20.59 -11.54
C LYS A 73 12.95 -19.89 -11.15
N GLY A 74 13.12 -19.56 -9.88
CA GLY A 74 14.31 -18.90 -9.34
C GLY A 74 14.27 -17.38 -9.41
N GLU A 75 13.09 -16.78 -9.60
CA GLU A 75 12.89 -15.35 -9.46
C GLU A 75 13.12 -14.90 -8.00
N ASP A 76 13.75 -13.74 -7.82
CA ASP A 76 13.95 -13.11 -6.51
C ASP A 76 12.88 -12.05 -6.19
N THR A 77 12.05 -11.73 -7.19
CA THR A 77 11.02 -10.69 -7.14
C THR A 77 9.77 -11.18 -7.84
N GLU A 78 8.63 -11.12 -7.17
CA GLU A 78 7.34 -11.57 -7.69
C GLU A 78 6.19 -10.68 -7.20
N TRP A 79 5.13 -10.62 -8.00
CA TRP A 79 3.89 -9.96 -7.62
C TRP A 79 3.01 -10.89 -6.78
N VAL A 80 2.35 -10.32 -5.78
CA VAL A 80 1.37 -11.01 -4.94
C VAL A 80 0.11 -10.15 -4.91
N ASP A 81 -1.02 -10.75 -5.25
CA ASP A 81 -2.34 -10.14 -5.13
C ASP A 81 -2.81 -10.23 -3.69
N VAL A 82 -3.30 -9.11 -3.15
CA VAL A 82 -3.88 -9.02 -1.81
C VAL A 82 -5.35 -8.65 -1.93
N GLU A 83 -6.22 -9.59 -1.53
CA GLU A 83 -7.65 -9.38 -1.43
C GLU A 83 -7.98 -8.96 0.01
N LEU A 84 -8.60 -7.79 0.17
CA LEU A 84 -8.95 -7.19 1.45
C LEU A 84 -10.45 -6.88 1.50
N GLU A 85 -11.12 -7.34 2.54
CA GLU A 85 -12.51 -7.00 2.83
C GLU A 85 -12.61 -6.38 4.23
N ASN A 86 -13.12 -5.15 4.31
CA ASN A 86 -13.46 -4.48 5.57
C ASN A 86 -14.83 -3.78 5.41
N PRO A 87 -15.89 -4.21 6.12
CA PRO A 87 -17.24 -3.62 5.98
C PRO A 87 -17.35 -2.19 6.53
N ALA A 88 -16.35 -1.72 7.28
CA ALA A 88 -16.25 -0.36 7.80
C ALA A 88 -14.81 0.15 7.62
N PRO A 89 -14.41 0.53 6.40
CA PRO A 89 -13.06 1.03 6.11
C PRO A 89 -12.85 2.45 6.66
N SER A 90 -11.61 2.77 7.00
CA SER A 90 -11.15 4.11 7.38
C SER A 90 -10.01 4.58 6.46
N GLU A 91 -9.86 5.90 6.29
CA GLU A 91 -8.69 6.48 5.59
C GLU A 91 -7.36 6.14 6.29
N ASP A 92 -7.42 5.83 7.59
CA ASP A 92 -6.28 5.46 8.41
C ASP A 92 -5.96 3.96 8.38
N ASP A 93 -6.72 3.14 7.64
CA ASP A 93 -6.46 1.71 7.51
C ASP A 93 -5.19 1.46 6.67
N TRP A 94 -4.33 0.53 7.11
CA TRP A 94 -3.08 0.18 6.43
C TRP A 94 -2.85 -1.33 6.42
N VAL A 95 -2.05 -1.79 5.45
CA VAL A 95 -1.62 -3.20 5.32
C VAL A 95 -0.12 -3.28 5.52
N GLY A 96 0.32 -4.16 6.42
CA GLY A 96 1.74 -4.44 6.69
C GLY A 96 2.15 -5.81 6.20
N VAL A 97 3.35 -5.91 5.59
CA VAL A 97 3.95 -7.18 5.18
C VAL A 97 5.04 -7.55 6.21
N PHE A 98 4.92 -8.74 6.81
CA PHE A 98 5.83 -9.19 7.86
C PHE A 98 6.55 -10.48 7.47
N SER A 99 7.85 -10.50 7.73
CA SER A 99 8.68 -11.70 7.67
C SER A 99 9.53 -11.76 8.95
N PRO A 100 9.50 -12.86 9.72
CA PRO A 100 8.76 -14.10 9.48
C PRO A 100 7.23 -13.93 9.56
N ALA A 101 6.47 -14.77 8.83
CA ALA A 101 5.01 -14.69 8.77
C ALA A 101 4.31 -14.93 10.12
N LYS A 102 4.97 -15.64 11.04
CA LYS A 102 4.50 -15.84 12.41
C LYS A 102 5.25 -14.89 13.33
N PHE A 103 4.59 -13.82 13.74
CA PHE A 103 5.02 -12.99 14.84
C PHE A 103 4.49 -13.56 16.16
N LYS A 104 5.25 -13.38 17.24
CA LYS A 104 4.92 -13.82 18.61
C LYS A 104 4.68 -12.60 19.48
#